data_AF-A0AAN1WF97-F1
#
_entry.id   AF-A0AAN1WF97-F1
#
_cell.length_a   1.000
_cell.length_b   1.000
_cell.length_c   1.000
_cell.angle_alpha   90.00
_cell.angle_beta   90.00
_cell.angle_gamma   90.00
#
_symmetry.space_group_name_H-M   'P 1'
#
loop_
_entity.id
_entity.type
_entity.pdbx_description
1 polymer ?
#
loop_
_entity_poly.entity_id
_entity_poly.type
_entity_poly.pdbx_seq_one_letter_code
_entity_poly.pdbx_strand_id
1 'polypeptide(L)'
;MTGACLLALIESLRRCEAPQQYNPYLTGLLLLILMHTLGELFIASAGYKYAPHLAGMQLPIRMLLGPALYLYAKSMMSSPPRLWLIGGTAMLGPLVVAIIMLPFANLSAADKLALANPATRDPELFRLAWVTCCSAAGAFIAFTSLYWVMTFKLQKRHRQRIMQRYANIEKRALDWLKYSLYVWGLLWLFLA
;
A
#
# COMPACT_ATOMS: atom_id res chain seq x y z
N MET A 1 11.22 -9.78 5.13
CA MET A 1 9.89 -9.58 4.48
C MET A 1 9.99 -9.55 2.95
N THR A 2 10.97 -8.86 2.38
CA THR A 2 11.24 -8.76 0.92
C THR A 2 11.38 -10.12 0.22
N GLY A 3 12.19 -11.04 0.75
CA GLY A 3 12.38 -12.38 0.16
C GLY A 3 11.10 -13.21 0.08
N ALA A 4 10.25 -13.18 1.10
CA ALA A 4 8.96 -13.88 1.10
C ALA A 4 7.97 -13.27 0.08
N CYS A 5 7.93 -11.94 -0.05
CA CYS A 5 7.10 -11.27 -1.04
C CYS A 5 7.55 -11.58 -2.48
N LEU A 6 8.86 -11.63 -2.71
CA LEU A 6 9.43 -11.96 -4.02
C LEU A 6 9.15 -13.41 -4.42
N LEU A 7 9.29 -14.37 -3.50
CA LEU A 7 8.92 -15.76 -3.73
C LEU A 7 7.42 -15.91 -4.02
N ALA A 8 6.56 -15.24 -3.24
CA ALA A 8 5.11 -15.25 -3.46
C ALA A 8 4.73 -14.62 -4.81
N LEU A 9 5.43 -13.57 -5.24
CA LEU A 9 5.21 -12.92 -6.54
C LEU A 9 5.62 -13.84 -7.69
N ILE A 10 6.79 -14.48 -7.62
CA ILE A 10 7.25 -15.44 -8.64
C ILE A 10 6.24 -16.58 -8.77
N GLU A 11 5.77 -17.12 -7.65
CA GLU A 11 4.77 -18.19 -7.65
C GLU A 11 3.44 -17.73 -8.26
N SER A 12 2.99 -16.50 -7.95
CA SER A 12 1.78 -15.91 -8.55
C SER A 12 1.92 -15.72 -10.07
N LEU A 13 3.10 -15.32 -10.55
CA LEU A 13 3.39 -15.14 -11.97
C LEU A 13 3.50 -16.46 -12.71
N ARG A 14 4.08 -17.51 -12.10
CA ARG A 14 4.10 -18.87 -12.67
C ARG A 14 2.68 -19.40 -12.91
N ARG A 15 1.75 -19.08 -12.02
CA ARG A 15 0.33 -19.45 -12.16
C ARG A 15 -0.39 -18.71 -13.29
N CYS A 16 0.21 -17.68 -13.91
CA CYS A 16 -0.34 -17.01 -15.08
C CYS A 16 -0.49 -17.95 -16.30
N GLU A 17 0.30 -19.02 -16.34
CA GLU A 17 0.22 -20.07 -17.37
C GLU A 17 -1.00 -21.01 -17.18
N ALA A 18 -1.65 -20.97 -16.01
CA ALA A 18 -2.85 -21.73 -15.68
C ALA A 18 -4.02 -20.78 -15.36
N PRO A 19 -4.84 -20.37 -16.37
CA PRO A 19 -5.82 -19.28 -16.24
C PRO A 19 -6.85 -19.47 -15.11
N GLN A 20 -7.15 -20.72 -14.72
CA GLN A 20 -8.09 -21.03 -13.64
C GLN A 20 -7.55 -20.71 -12.24
N GLN A 21 -6.23 -20.60 -12.06
CA GLN A 21 -5.58 -20.34 -10.76
C GLN A 21 -4.97 -18.94 -10.64
N TYR A 22 -4.92 -18.18 -11.74
CA TYR A 22 -4.32 -16.85 -11.77
C TYR A 22 -5.26 -15.78 -11.20
N ASN A 23 -4.77 -15.01 -10.22
CA ASN A 23 -5.47 -13.84 -9.69
C ASN A 23 -4.65 -12.56 -9.95
N PRO A 24 -4.97 -11.77 -11.00
CA PRO A 24 -4.20 -10.57 -11.33
C PRO A 24 -4.22 -9.51 -10.22
N TYR A 25 -5.26 -9.49 -9.38
CA TYR A 25 -5.36 -8.57 -8.26
C TYR A 25 -4.39 -8.92 -7.13
N LEU A 26 -4.14 -10.22 -6.91
CA LEU A 26 -3.13 -10.68 -5.96
C LEU A 26 -1.72 -10.31 -6.46
N THR A 27 -1.44 -10.57 -7.75
CA THR A 27 -0.16 -10.19 -8.37
C THR A 27 0.08 -8.68 -8.25
N GLY A 28 -0.92 -7.85 -8.55
CA GLY A 28 -0.84 -6.40 -8.39
C GLY A 28 -0.58 -5.97 -6.95
N LEU A 29 -1.25 -6.58 -5.98
CA LEU A 29 -1.02 -6.32 -4.55
C LEU A 29 0.40 -6.70 -4.12
N LEU A 30 0.90 -7.86 -4.53
CA LEU A 30 2.25 -8.33 -4.23
C LEU A 30 3.33 -7.42 -4.85
N LEU A 31 3.12 -6.97 -6.09
CA LEU A 31 4.01 -6.00 -6.75
C LEU A 31 4.08 -4.68 -5.98
N LEU A 32 2.93 -4.15 -5.54
CA LEU A 32 2.89 -2.91 -4.77
C LEU A 32 3.57 -3.04 -3.40
N ILE A 33 3.37 -4.18 -2.72
CA ILE A 33 4.06 -4.48 -1.46
C ILE A 33 5.58 -4.54 -1.70
N LEU A 34 6.01 -5.23 -2.76
CA LEU A 34 7.43 -5.31 -3.12
C LEU A 34 8.02 -3.92 -3.39
N MET A 35 7.38 -3.11 -4.24
CA MET A 35 7.81 -1.73 -4.53
C MET A 35 7.93 -0.89 -3.27
N HIS A 36 6.94 -0.96 -2.37
CA HIS A 36 7.00 -0.25 -1.10
C HIS A 36 8.19 -0.70 -0.24
N THR A 37 8.39 -2.02 -0.08
CA THR A 37 9.51 -2.54 0.72
C THR A 37 10.87 -2.24 0.12
N LEU A 38 10.99 -2.17 -1.22
CA LEU A 38 12.21 -1.74 -1.89
C LEU A 38 12.49 -0.25 -1.64
N GLY A 39 11.45 0.59 -1.61
CA GLY A 39 11.59 2.00 -1.22
C GLY A 39 12.09 2.17 0.21
N GLU A 40 11.55 1.41 1.17
CA GLU A 40 12.05 1.41 2.56
C GLU A 40 13.50 0.93 2.65
N LEU A 41 13.84 -0.14 1.92
CA LEU A 41 15.22 -0.65 1.84
C LEU A 41 16.17 0.39 1.23
N PHE A 42 15.72 1.13 0.22
CA PHE A 42 16.50 2.21 -0.39
C PHE A 42 16.84 3.32 0.63
N ILE A 43 15.90 3.68 1.50
CA ILE A 43 16.15 4.65 2.56
C ILE A 43 17.07 4.05 3.65
N ALA A 44 16.78 2.84 4.12
CA ALA A 44 17.53 2.18 5.19
C ALA A 44 18.99 1.87 4.82
N SER A 45 19.25 1.54 3.55
CA SER A 45 20.60 1.29 3.02
C SER A 45 21.38 2.57 2.69
N ALA A 46 20.81 3.75 2.98
CA ALA A 46 21.33 5.04 2.55
C ALA A 46 21.49 5.20 1.02
N GLY A 47 20.69 4.48 0.23
CA GLY A 47 20.67 4.59 -1.23
C GLY A 47 20.37 6.00 -1.74
N TYR A 48 19.66 6.80 -0.94
CA TYR A 48 19.41 8.22 -1.21
C TYR A 48 20.68 9.05 -1.35
N LYS A 49 21.84 8.59 -0.85
CA LYS A 49 23.15 9.24 -1.09
C LYS A 49 23.57 9.21 -2.56
N TYR A 50 23.20 8.15 -3.27
CA TYR A 50 23.54 7.95 -4.69
C TYR A 50 22.45 8.46 -5.63
N ALA A 51 21.18 8.40 -5.20
CA ALA A 51 20.05 8.90 -5.98
C ALA A 51 19.10 9.75 -5.12
N PRO A 52 19.48 10.99 -4.73
CA PRO A 52 18.68 11.84 -3.85
C PRO A 52 17.29 12.18 -4.40
N HIS A 53 17.14 12.20 -5.73
CA HIS A 53 15.86 12.46 -6.39
C HIS A 53 14.83 11.34 -6.19
N LEU A 54 15.26 10.10 -5.89
CA LEU A 54 14.37 8.98 -5.62
C LEU A 54 13.81 8.99 -4.19
N ALA A 55 14.38 9.79 -3.28
CA ALA A 55 13.95 9.84 -1.89
C ALA A 55 12.49 10.28 -1.80
N GLY A 56 11.63 9.39 -1.28
CA GLY A 56 10.20 9.66 -1.09
C GLY A 56 9.32 9.35 -2.30
N MET A 57 9.88 8.96 -3.45
CA MET A 57 9.09 8.57 -4.64
C MET A 57 8.21 7.33 -4.41
N GLN A 58 8.52 6.52 -3.39
CA GLN A 58 7.69 5.40 -2.97
C GLN A 58 6.36 5.82 -2.31
N LEU A 59 6.25 7.06 -1.79
CA LEU A 59 5.09 7.49 -1.01
C LEU A 59 3.79 7.59 -1.84
N PRO A 60 3.78 8.19 -3.05
CA PRO A 60 2.59 8.14 -3.91
C PRO A 60 2.19 6.72 -4.31
N ILE A 61 3.16 5.84 -4.58
CA ILE A 61 2.91 4.44 -4.97
C ILE A 61 2.25 3.68 -3.81
N ARG A 62 2.69 3.93 -2.57
CA ARG A 62 2.15 3.31 -1.35
C ARG A 62 0.63 3.53 -1.21
N MET A 63 0.11 4.66 -1.71
CA MET A 63 -1.34 4.96 -1.69
C MET A 63 -2.20 3.91 -2.41
N LEU A 64 -1.62 3.12 -3.32
CA LEU A 64 -2.32 2.07 -4.04
C LEU A 64 -2.55 0.79 -3.24
N LEU A 65 -1.87 0.61 -2.10
CA LEU A 65 -1.99 -0.59 -1.28
C LEU A 65 -3.41 -0.81 -0.75
N GLY A 66 -4.07 0.25 -0.26
CA GLY A 66 -5.47 0.19 0.21
C GLY A 66 -6.44 -0.26 -0.90
N PRO A 67 -6.49 0.45 -2.05
CA PRO A 67 -7.28 0.03 -3.22
C PRO A 67 -6.96 -1.39 -3.71
N ALA A 68 -5.68 -1.77 -3.77
CA ALA A 68 -5.27 -3.10 -4.24
C ALA A 68 -5.77 -4.21 -3.29
N LEU A 69 -5.68 -3.99 -1.97
CA LEU A 69 -6.22 -4.93 -0.98
C LEU A 69 -7.73 -5.10 -1.12
N TYR A 70 -8.46 -4.00 -1.29
CA TYR A 70 -9.91 -4.03 -1.52
C TYR A 70 -10.28 -4.76 -2.80
N LEU A 71 -9.56 -4.50 -3.91
CA LEU A 71 -9.78 -5.17 -5.19
C LEU A 71 -9.52 -6.66 -5.11
N TYR A 72 -8.44 -7.06 -4.45
CA TYR A 72 -8.12 -8.47 -4.19
C TYR A 72 -9.21 -9.15 -3.34
N ALA A 73 -9.65 -8.53 -2.25
CA ALA A 73 -10.74 -9.07 -1.44
C ALA A 73 -12.05 -9.19 -2.25
N LYS A 74 -12.33 -8.21 -3.12
CA LYS A 74 -13.52 -8.21 -3.98
C LYS A 74 -13.48 -9.28 -5.06
N SER A 75 -12.32 -9.55 -5.66
CA SER A 75 -12.18 -10.62 -6.64
C SER A 75 -12.36 -12.01 -6.03
N MET A 76 -12.08 -12.17 -4.74
CA MET A 76 -12.26 -13.44 -4.02
C MET A 76 -13.68 -13.64 -3.47
N MET A 77 -14.40 -12.58 -3.12
CA MET A 77 -15.68 -12.66 -2.40
C MET A 77 -16.92 -12.34 -3.24
N SER A 78 -16.73 -11.80 -4.44
CA SER A 78 -17.80 -11.30 -5.29
C SER A 78 -17.34 -11.33 -6.75
N SER A 79 -18.20 -10.86 -7.66
CA SER A 79 -17.83 -10.74 -9.07
C SER A 79 -16.62 -9.81 -9.24
N PRO A 80 -15.71 -10.13 -10.18
CA PRO A 80 -14.53 -9.32 -10.44
C PRO A 80 -14.95 -7.89 -10.75
N PRO A 81 -14.36 -6.88 -10.08
CA PRO A 81 -14.72 -5.50 -10.33
C PRO A 81 -14.34 -5.06 -11.75
N ARG A 82 -15.15 -4.17 -12.34
CA ARG A 82 -14.72 -3.44 -13.53
C ARG A 82 -13.60 -2.47 -13.15
N LEU A 83 -12.39 -2.73 -13.66
CA LEU A 83 -11.16 -1.98 -13.34
C LEU A 83 -11.29 -0.47 -13.52
N TRP A 84 -11.96 0.00 -14.57
CA TRP A 84 -12.08 1.43 -14.89
C TRP A 84 -12.88 2.25 -13.86
N LEU A 85 -13.91 1.67 -13.24
CA LEU A 85 -14.73 2.35 -12.22
C LEU A 85 -14.00 2.54 -10.89
N ILE A 86 -13.00 1.71 -10.61
CA ILE A 86 -12.21 1.76 -9.37
C ILE A 86 -10.86 2.43 -9.61
N GLY A 87 -10.32 2.35 -10.83
CA GLY A 87 -9.08 3.02 -11.24
C GLY A 87 -9.14 4.53 -11.03
N GLY A 88 -10.25 5.18 -11.40
CA GLY A 88 -10.41 6.63 -11.22
C GLY A 88 -10.31 7.09 -9.76
N THR A 89 -10.96 6.37 -8.83
CA THR A 89 -10.91 6.71 -7.39
C THR A 89 -9.60 6.26 -6.74
N ALA A 90 -9.02 5.15 -7.19
CA ALA A 90 -7.73 4.66 -6.69
C ALA A 90 -6.56 5.61 -7.01
N MET A 91 -6.63 6.36 -8.12
CA MET A 91 -5.61 7.33 -8.52
C MET A 91 -5.65 8.64 -7.72
N LEU A 92 -6.75 8.96 -7.03
CA LEU A 92 -6.84 10.17 -6.22
C LEU A 92 -5.80 10.18 -5.09
N GLY A 93 -5.59 9.05 -4.43
CA GLY A 93 -4.60 8.91 -3.37
C GLY A 93 -3.17 9.26 -3.83
N PRO A 94 -2.61 8.55 -4.82
CA PRO A 94 -1.30 8.85 -5.39
C PRO A 94 -1.15 10.30 -5.85
N LEU A 95 -2.19 10.85 -6.51
CA LEU A 95 -2.15 12.21 -7.04
C LEU A 95 -2.08 13.26 -5.92
N VAL A 96 -2.89 13.09 -4.86
CA VAL A 96 -2.85 13.98 -3.68
C VAL A 96 -1.48 13.92 -3.01
N VAL A 97 -0.92 12.73 -2.79
CA VAL A 97 0.40 12.61 -2.16
C VAL A 97 1.51 13.12 -3.05
N ALA A 98 1.43 12.95 -4.37
CA ALA A 98 2.39 13.53 -5.30
C ALA A 98 2.40 15.06 -5.19
N ILE A 99 1.23 15.70 -5.09
CA ILE A 99 1.11 17.16 -4.88
C ILE A 99 1.71 17.57 -3.53
N ILE A 100 1.38 16.87 -2.44
CA ILE A 100 1.94 17.13 -1.10
C ILE A 100 3.48 17.05 -1.11
N MET A 101 4.03 16.13 -1.91
CA MET A 101 5.47 15.90 -2.03
C MET A 101 6.21 16.93 -2.89
N LEU A 102 5.51 17.77 -3.69
CA LEU A 102 6.16 18.72 -4.60
C LEU A 102 7.17 19.66 -3.92
N PRO A 103 6.88 20.27 -2.75
CA PRO A 103 7.83 21.16 -2.08
C PRO A 103 9.15 20.45 -1.73
N PHE A 104 9.06 19.21 -1.23
CA PHE A 104 10.24 18.40 -0.92
C PHE A 104 10.93 17.90 -2.20
N ALA A 105 10.17 17.52 -3.22
CA ALA A 105 10.71 17.04 -4.49
C ALA A 105 11.56 18.10 -5.20
N ASN A 106 11.17 19.38 -5.08
CA ASN A 106 11.86 20.53 -5.67
C ASN A 106 13.15 20.94 -4.94
N LEU A 107 13.44 20.40 -3.75
CA LEU A 107 14.72 20.65 -3.08
C LEU A 107 15.89 20.11 -3.92
N SER A 108 17.02 20.80 -3.87
CA SER A 108 18.22 20.35 -4.55
C SER A 108 18.72 19.03 -3.97
N ALA A 109 19.52 18.29 -4.74
CA ALA A 109 20.15 17.06 -4.26
C ALA A 109 21.02 17.33 -3.01
N ALA A 110 21.74 18.47 -2.99
CA ALA A 110 22.58 18.87 -1.86
C ALA A 110 21.75 19.13 -0.60
N ASP A 111 20.62 19.85 -0.73
CA ASP A 111 19.74 20.15 0.40
C ASP A 111 19.12 18.87 0.99
N LYS A 112 18.65 17.97 0.12
CA LYS A 112 18.11 16.66 0.55
C LYS A 112 19.13 15.84 1.33
N LEU A 113 20.40 15.89 0.92
CA LEU A 113 21.49 15.20 1.63
C LEU A 113 21.85 15.90 2.94
N ALA A 114 21.87 17.23 2.96
CA ALA A 114 22.12 18.02 4.16
C ALA A 114 21.06 17.77 5.24
N LEU A 115 19.80 17.56 4.84
CA LEU A 115 18.70 17.19 5.74
C LEU A 115 18.88 15.84 6.43
N ALA A 116 19.65 14.91 5.84
CA ALA A 116 19.90 13.59 6.42
C ALA A 116 21.00 13.60 7.49
N ASN A 117 21.73 14.70 7.66
CA ASN A 117 22.78 14.84 8.66
C ASN A 117 22.41 15.94 9.69
N PRO A 118 22.23 15.59 10.97
CA PRO A 118 21.86 16.56 12.02
C PRO A 118 22.78 17.78 12.12
N ALA A 119 24.08 17.62 11.80
CA ALA A 119 25.05 18.71 11.89
C ALA A 119 24.94 19.75 10.76
N THR A 120 24.35 19.38 9.62
CA THR A 120 24.27 20.22 8.41
C THR A 120 22.85 20.58 8.04
N ARG A 121 21.84 20.14 8.80
CA ARG A 121 20.44 20.37 8.43
C ARG A 121 20.08 21.84 8.63
N ASP A 122 19.51 22.44 7.60
CA ASP A 122 18.82 23.72 7.72
C ASP A 122 17.50 23.51 8.49
N PRO A 123 17.22 24.29 9.56
CA PRO A 123 15.98 24.16 10.34
C PRO A 123 14.68 24.40 9.54
N GLU A 124 14.68 25.34 8.59
CA GLU A 124 13.51 25.67 7.78
C GLU A 124 13.23 24.57 6.76
N LEU A 125 14.27 24.10 6.06
CA LEU A 125 14.15 22.98 5.12
C LEU A 125 13.75 21.69 5.85
N PHE A 126 14.24 21.49 7.08
CA PHE A 126 13.84 20.35 7.89
C PHE A 126 12.37 20.45 8.29
N ARG A 127 11.89 21.63 8.69
CA ARG A 127 10.47 21.84 8.99
C ARG A 127 9.60 21.56 7.76
N LEU A 128 10.01 22.01 6.57
CA LEU A 128 9.33 21.71 5.32
C LEU A 128 9.28 20.20 5.07
N ALA A 129 10.41 19.51 5.14
CA ALA A 129 10.49 18.06 4.94
C ALA A 129 9.63 17.29 5.95
N TRP A 130 9.66 17.70 7.22
CA TRP A 130 8.85 17.13 8.28
C TRP A 130 7.35 17.31 8.01
N VAL A 131 6.90 18.53 7.71
CA VAL A 131 5.50 18.82 7.40
C VAL A 131 5.03 18.05 6.18
N THR A 132 5.83 17.99 5.11
CA THR A 132 5.52 17.20 3.92
C THR A 132 5.38 15.71 4.26
N CYS A 133 6.32 15.16 5.03
CA CYS A 133 6.29 13.75 5.45
C CYS A 133 5.05 13.44 6.30
N CYS A 134 4.79 14.23 7.34
CA CYS A 134 3.61 14.06 8.20
C CYS A 134 2.29 14.23 7.44
N SER A 135 2.22 15.16 6.49
CA SER A 135 1.03 15.37 5.66
C SER A 135 0.80 14.18 4.73
N ALA A 136 1.86 13.63 4.12
CA ALA A 136 1.78 12.44 3.29
C ALA A 136 1.35 11.21 4.11
N ALA A 137 1.91 11.03 5.30
CA ALA A 137 1.53 9.97 6.23
C ALA A 137 0.05 10.09 6.66
N GLY A 138 -0.41 11.29 7.04
CA GLY A 138 -1.80 11.54 7.39
C GLY A 138 -2.77 11.25 6.23
N ALA A 139 -2.44 11.72 5.02
CA ALA A 139 -3.23 11.43 3.82
C ALA A 139 -3.31 9.93 3.54
N PHE A 140 -2.20 9.22 3.70
CA PHE A 140 -2.12 7.77 3.52
C PHE A 140 -2.96 6.99 4.54
N ILE A 141 -2.88 7.35 5.82
CA ILE A 141 -3.70 6.74 6.89
C ILE A 141 -5.18 6.95 6.58
N ALA A 142 -5.59 8.19 6.25
CA ALA A 142 -6.98 8.51 5.96
C ALA A 142 -7.50 7.73 4.74
N PHE A 143 -6.75 7.77 3.63
CA PHE A 143 -7.13 7.13 2.38
C PHE A 143 -7.19 5.61 2.51
N THR A 144 -6.20 4.99 3.16
CA THR A 144 -6.20 3.53 3.29
C THR A 144 -7.21 3.06 4.33
N SER A 145 -7.48 3.82 5.39
CA SER A 145 -8.56 3.52 6.34
C SER A 145 -9.91 3.44 5.64
N LEU A 146 -10.17 4.29 4.64
CA LEU A 146 -11.39 4.22 3.83
C LEU A 146 -11.52 2.86 3.13
N TYR A 147 -10.48 2.42 2.41
CA TYR A 147 -10.49 1.14 1.71
C TYR A 147 -10.50 -0.06 2.67
N TRP A 148 -9.86 0.08 3.83
CA TRP A 148 -9.89 -0.92 4.90
C TRP A 148 -11.32 -1.12 5.43
N VAL A 149 -12.04 -0.03 5.70
CA VAL A 149 -13.46 -0.07 6.10
C VAL A 149 -14.33 -0.67 4.99
N MET A 150 -14.10 -0.32 3.73
CA MET A 150 -14.82 -0.93 2.60
C MET A 150 -14.57 -2.44 2.51
N THR A 151 -13.34 -2.88 2.73
CA THR A 151 -12.94 -4.29 2.74
C THR A 151 -13.61 -5.05 3.88
N PHE A 152 -13.66 -4.48 5.08
CA PHE A 152 -14.40 -5.06 6.20
C PHE A 152 -15.90 -5.18 5.94
N LYS A 153 -16.52 -4.13 5.37
CA LYS A 153 -17.94 -4.17 4.98
C LYS A 153 -18.19 -5.27 3.95
N LEU A 154 -17.29 -5.45 2.99
CA LEU A 154 -17.37 -6.49 1.98
C LEU A 154 -17.29 -7.88 2.61
N GLN A 155 -16.32 -8.10 3.49
CA GLN A 155 -16.17 -9.37 4.22
C GLN A 155 -17.42 -9.69 5.06
N LYS A 156 -17.97 -8.71 5.78
CA LYS A 156 -19.19 -8.89 6.58
C LYS A 156 -20.38 -9.31 5.71
N ARG A 157 -20.58 -8.65 4.56
CA ARG A 157 -21.65 -8.97 3.61
C ARG A 157 -21.47 -10.35 2.98
N HIS A 158 -20.24 -10.72 2.63
CA HIS A 158 -19.94 -12.04 2.09
C HIS A 158 -20.22 -13.14 3.12
N ARG A 159 -19.79 -12.96 4.37
CA ARG A 159 -20.09 -13.88 5.48
C ARG A 159 -21.60 -14.03 5.70
N GLN A 160 -22.35 -12.94 5.69
CA GLN A 160 -23.81 -12.99 5.84
C GLN A 160 -24.48 -13.81 4.72
N ARG A 161 -24.05 -13.64 3.47
CA ARG A 161 -24.57 -14.42 2.33
C ARG A 161 -24.25 -15.91 2.44
N ILE A 162 -23.06 -16.26 2.92
CA ILE A 162 -22.68 -17.66 3.16
C ILE A 162 -23.49 -18.25 4.32
N MET A 163 -23.60 -17.55 5.46
CA MET A 163 -24.38 -18.03 6.60
C MET A 163 -25.86 -18.27 6.25
N GLN A 164 -26.43 -17.44 5.37
CA GLN A 164 -27.80 -17.61 4.87
C GLN A 164 -27.96 -18.83 3.95
N ARG A 165 -26.91 -19.24 3.21
CA ARG A 165 -26.96 -20.38 2.27
C ARG A 165 -26.45 -21.70 2.85
N TYR A 166 -25.52 -21.65 3.80
CA TYR A 166 -24.81 -22.79 4.35
C TYR A 166 -24.71 -22.64 5.87
N ALA A 167 -25.87 -22.74 6.54
CA ALA A 167 -25.99 -22.50 7.98
C ALA A 167 -25.11 -23.43 8.86
N ASN A 168 -24.53 -24.50 8.29
CA ASN A 168 -23.87 -25.55 9.09
C ASN A 168 -22.44 -25.93 8.70
N ILE A 169 -21.84 -25.41 7.60
CA ILE A 169 -20.58 -26.00 7.07
C ILE A 169 -19.33 -25.13 7.26
N GLU A 170 -19.41 -23.80 7.35
CA GLU A 170 -18.18 -23.01 7.15
C GLU A 170 -18.01 -21.78 8.06
N LYS A 171 -17.66 -22.06 9.33
CA LYS A 171 -17.18 -21.03 10.26
C LYS A 171 -15.69 -20.69 10.09
N ARG A 172 -14.89 -21.51 9.39
CA ARG A 172 -13.41 -21.46 9.48
C ARG A 172 -12.70 -20.78 8.30
N ALA A 173 -13.28 -20.76 7.10
CA ALA A 173 -12.58 -20.34 5.87
C ALA A 173 -12.35 -18.82 5.73
N LEU A 174 -13.00 -17.98 6.55
CA LEU A 174 -12.98 -16.52 6.40
C LEU A 174 -12.36 -15.75 7.58
N ASP A 175 -12.01 -16.44 8.65
CA ASP A 175 -11.41 -15.82 9.84
C ASP A 175 -9.97 -15.38 9.59
N TRP A 176 -9.22 -16.09 8.75
CA TRP A 176 -7.83 -15.72 8.42
C TRP A 176 -7.75 -14.31 7.82
N LEU A 177 -8.67 -13.92 6.94
CA LEU A 177 -8.67 -12.56 6.37
C LEU A 177 -9.01 -11.51 7.43
N LYS A 178 -9.91 -11.84 8.37
CA LYS A 178 -10.26 -10.94 9.48
C LYS A 178 -9.01 -10.66 10.34
N TYR A 179 -8.27 -11.71 10.70
CA TYR A 179 -7.03 -11.58 11.46
C TYR A 179 -5.95 -10.83 10.67
N SER A 180 -5.79 -11.13 9.36
CA SER A 180 -4.88 -10.39 8.48
C SER A 180 -5.21 -8.89 8.43
N LEU A 181 -6.49 -8.52 8.34
CA LEU A 181 -6.93 -7.12 8.34
C LEU A 181 -6.66 -6.42 9.67
N TYR A 182 -6.83 -7.10 10.80
CA TYR A 182 -6.49 -6.52 12.10
C TYR A 182 -4.98 -6.32 12.25
N VAL A 183 -4.18 -7.34 11.93
CA VAL A 183 -2.72 -7.25 11.99
C VAL A 183 -2.22 -6.15 11.06
N TRP A 184 -2.74 -6.05 9.83
CA TRP A 184 -2.41 -4.96 8.92
C TRP A 184 -2.83 -3.59 9.46
N GLY A 185 -4.07 -3.45 9.96
CA GLY A 185 -4.54 -2.18 10.51
C GLY A 185 -3.70 -1.71 11.71
N LEU A 186 -3.33 -2.65 12.59
CA LEU A 186 -2.46 -2.38 13.74
C LEU A 186 -1.05 -1.98 13.30
N LEU A 187 -0.43 -2.75 12.41
CA LEU A 187 0.90 -2.44 11.88
C LEU A 187 0.93 -1.06 11.24
N TRP A 188 -0.11 -0.67 10.52
CA TRP A 188 -0.18 0.62 9.87
C TRP A 188 -0.36 1.79 10.84
N LEU A 189 -1.09 1.61 11.94
CA LEU A 189 -1.21 2.67 12.96
C LEU A 189 0.10 2.86 13.75
N PHE A 190 0.91 1.81 13.89
CA PHE A 190 2.20 1.88 14.60
C PHE A 190 3.38 2.31 13.73
N LEU A 191 3.32 2.06 12.41
CA LEU A 191 4.41 2.31 11.46
C LEU A 191 4.14 3.51 10.52
N ALA A 192 3.02 4.22 10.69
CA ALA A 192 2.71 5.44 9.93
C ALA A 192 3.20 6.71 10.62
#